data_AF-V2URM4-F1
#
_entry.id   AF-V2URM4-F1
#
_cell.length_a   1.000
_cell.length_b   1.000
_cell.length_c   1.000
_cell.angle_alpha   90.00
_cell.angle_beta   90.00
_cell.angle_gamma   90.00
#
_symmetry.space_group_name_H-M   'P 1'
#
loop_
_entity.id
_entity.type
_entity.pdbx_description
1 polymer ?
#
loop_
_entity_poly.entity_id
_entity_poly.type
_entity_poly.pdbx_seq_one_letter_code
_entity_poly.pdbx_strand_id
1 'polypeptide(L)'
;MSVILNICGMLIATSHFPDATLQEFYQQYYHCQIKRSSTDASTHVQSASAVTQLFPQTSTWWPIFTVDQLQSESFKNLIEHGVKPGIILPNEYFSVLNYYKIKKAVNEGAIPVAVYQMQHSKYFAAKATFSTAIGLRPLAAIIQTGWDENIIAQPAGSYLIQSENSDELNIPARVIQHHQHYFYQATSDISQNTGYQIIVNPPIELSLNNIQYPHFGISWTLNNTDYRSTPDQIETNLFGYLMIAISTVIIPLDYIFSTRYPSLLSTFGSSISWISLLLGCTLLLILIISIIRRRRINARN
;
A
#
# COMPACT_ATOMS: atom_id res chain seq x y z
N MET A 1 17.01 -9.52 -22.94
CA MET A 1 16.36 -9.96 -24.19
C MET A 1 14.90 -9.60 -24.06
N SER A 2 14.34 -8.82 -24.99
CA SER A 2 12.91 -8.50 -25.01
C SER A 2 12.11 -9.61 -25.68
N VAL A 3 10.89 -9.83 -25.21
CA VAL A 3 9.90 -10.74 -25.80
C VAL A 3 8.90 -9.89 -26.57
N ILE A 4 8.57 -10.30 -27.80
CA ILE A 4 7.53 -9.64 -28.59
C ILE A 4 6.21 -10.39 -28.37
N LEU A 5 5.21 -9.68 -27.88
CA LEU A 5 3.85 -10.14 -27.67
C LEU A 5 2.97 -9.65 -28.81
N ASN A 6 2.05 -10.50 -29.26
CA ASN A 6 0.90 -10.10 -30.04
C ASN A 6 -0.31 -10.01 -29.09
N ILE A 7 -0.79 -8.79 -28.86
CA ILE A 7 -2.01 -8.51 -28.08
C ILE A 7 -3.02 -7.88 -29.03
N CYS A 8 -4.11 -8.59 -29.30
CA CYS A 8 -5.18 -8.14 -30.21
C CYS A 8 -4.68 -7.69 -31.61
N GLY A 9 -3.63 -8.33 -32.14
CA GLY A 9 -3.04 -7.97 -33.44
C GLY A 9 -1.91 -6.93 -33.37
N MET A 10 -1.62 -6.39 -32.19
CA MET A 10 -0.59 -5.37 -31.97
C MET A 10 0.67 -6.00 -31.40
N LEU A 11 1.82 -5.57 -31.90
CA LEU A 11 3.12 -6.07 -31.46
C LEU A 11 3.69 -5.20 -30.36
N ILE A 12 3.89 -5.79 -29.19
CA ILE A 12 4.33 -5.10 -27.97
C ILE A 12 5.62 -5.74 -27.48
N ALA A 13 6.64 -4.93 -27.21
CA ALA A 13 7.87 -5.39 -26.60
C ALA A 13 7.73 -5.39 -25.08
N THR A 14 8.08 -6.52 -24.44
CA THR A 14 8.14 -6.64 -22.99
C THR A 14 9.44 -7.29 -22.53
N SER A 15 9.80 -7.12 -21.27
CA SER A 15 10.95 -7.78 -20.64
C SER A 15 10.74 -9.31 -20.51
N HIS A 16 9.50 -9.72 -20.18
CA HIS A 16 9.12 -11.10 -19.93
C HIS A 16 7.76 -11.44 -20.55
N PHE A 17 7.53 -12.73 -20.80
CA PHE A 17 6.21 -13.21 -21.19
C PHE A 17 5.30 -13.23 -19.94
N PRO A 18 4.07 -12.69 -19.99
CA PRO A 18 3.19 -12.59 -18.82
C PRO A 18 2.80 -13.97 -18.29
N ASP A 19 2.61 -14.08 -16.98
CA ASP A 19 2.07 -15.28 -16.33
C ASP A 19 0.62 -15.55 -16.75
N ALA A 20 0.09 -16.71 -16.37
CA ALA A 20 -1.25 -17.14 -16.77
C ALA A 20 -2.36 -16.22 -16.20
N THR A 21 -2.16 -15.68 -15.00
CA THR A 21 -3.13 -14.80 -14.35
C THR A 21 -3.20 -13.46 -15.06
N LEU A 22 -2.05 -12.86 -15.40
CA LEU A 22 -2.02 -11.62 -16.18
C LEU A 22 -2.62 -11.82 -17.57
N GLN A 23 -2.34 -12.95 -18.22
CA GLN A 23 -2.98 -13.31 -19.49
C GLN A 23 -4.51 -13.40 -19.35
N GLU A 24 -5.01 -14.01 -18.29
CA GLU A 24 -6.45 -14.10 -18.01
C GLU A 24 -7.07 -12.71 -17.83
N PHE A 25 -6.44 -11.81 -17.07
CA PHE A 25 -6.93 -10.44 -16.90
C PHE A 25 -7.04 -9.69 -18.22
N TYR A 26 -6.04 -9.83 -19.09
CA TYR A 26 -6.07 -9.27 -20.44
C TYR A 26 -7.18 -9.90 -21.29
N GLN A 27 -7.36 -11.22 -21.23
CA GLN A 27 -8.40 -11.90 -22.00
C GLN A 27 -9.81 -11.52 -21.52
N GLN A 28 -10.02 -11.40 -20.21
CA GLN A 28 -11.30 -10.99 -19.63
C GLN A 28 -11.67 -9.56 -20.03
N TYR A 29 -10.68 -8.69 -20.20
CA TYR A 29 -10.92 -7.28 -20.47
C TYR A 29 -10.89 -6.90 -21.96
N TYR A 30 -9.84 -7.28 -22.67
CA TYR A 30 -9.65 -6.94 -24.08
C TYR A 30 -10.25 -7.98 -25.03
N HIS A 31 -10.79 -9.08 -24.50
CA HIS A 31 -11.37 -10.18 -25.27
C HIS A 31 -10.41 -10.79 -26.31
N CYS A 32 -9.11 -10.72 -26.06
CA CYS A 32 -8.09 -11.29 -26.92
C CYS A 32 -7.00 -12.02 -26.12
N GLN A 33 -6.35 -12.96 -26.80
CA GLN A 33 -5.26 -13.74 -26.23
C GLN A 33 -3.93 -13.02 -26.45
N ILE A 34 -3.06 -13.08 -25.44
CA ILE A 34 -1.65 -12.71 -25.59
C ILE A 34 -0.91 -13.91 -26.19
N LYS A 35 -0.22 -13.72 -27.32
CA LYS A 35 0.59 -14.76 -27.97
C LYS A 35 2.02 -14.29 -28.12
N ARG A 36 2.99 -15.21 -28.05
CA ARG A 36 4.35 -14.89 -28.48
C ARG A 36 4.36 -14.65 -29.99
N SER A 37 4.95 -13.55 -30.41
CA SER A 37 5.18 -13.27 -31.82
C SER A 37 6.54 -13.83 -32.24
N SER A 38 6.56 -14.56 -33.35
CA SER A 38 7.79 -15.04 -34.00
C SER A 38 8.23 -14.12 -35.14
N THR A 39 7.57 -12.97 -35.32
CA THR A 39 7.77 -12.12 -36.50
C THR A 39 9.06 -11.31 -36.40
N ASP A 40 9.92 -11.43 -37.41
CA ASP A 40 11.13 -10.63 -37.58
C ASP A 40 10.81 -9.15 -37.86
N ALA A 41 11.03 -8.31 -36.85
CA ALA A 41 11.41 -6.89 -36.85
C ALA A 41 11.22 -6.00 -38.11
N SER A 42 10.05 -5.99 -38.77
CA SER A 42 9.72 -4.98 -39.80
C SER A 42 8.42 -4.20 -39.55
N THR A 43 7.75 -4.44 -38.44
CA THR A 43 6.46 -3.83 -38.07
C THR A 43 6.62 -2.94 -36.83
N HIS A 44 5.80 -1.90 -36.73
CA HIS A 44 5.90 -0.87 -35.71
C HIS A 44 5.61 -1.47 -34.31
N VAL A 45 6.66 -1.90 -33.60
CA VAL A 45 6.55 -2.44 -32.24
C VAL A 45 6.32 -1.31 -31.25
N GLN A 46 5.28 -1.44 -30.43
CA GLN A 46 4.93 -0.47 -29.40
C GLN A 46 5.47 -0.87 -28.03
N SER A 47 5.58 0.10 -27.12
CA SER A 47 5.92 -0.17 -25.72
C SER A 47 4.75 -0.81 -24.97
N ALA A 48 5.06 -1.54 -23.90
CA ALA A 48 4.04 -2.12 -23.02
C ALA A 48 3.13 -1.06 -22.38
N SER A 49 3.65 0.15 -22.15
CA SER A 49 2.89 1.30 -21.66
C SER A 49 1.82 1.82 -22.63
N ALA A 50 1.93 1.56 -23.93
CA ALA A 50 0.98 2.06 -24.93
C ALA A 50 -0.35 1.28 -24.91
N VAL A 51 -0.38 0.09 -24.30
CA VAL A 51 -1.53 -0.83 -24.39
C VAL A 51 -2.83 -0.20 -23.91
N THR A 52 -2.79 0.58 -22.83
CA THR A 52 -3.98 1.25 -22.28
C THR A 52 -4.59 2.26 -23.26
N GLN A 53 -3.78 2.93 -24.07
CA GLN A 53 -4.24 3.90 -25.07
C GLN A 53 -4.93 3.23 -26.27
N LEU A 54 -4.62 1.96 -26.52
CA LEU A 54 -5.14 1.20 -27.67
C LEU A 54 -6.58 0.71 -27.44
N PHE A 55 -7.05 0.77 -26.19
CA PHE A 55 -8.39 0.34 -25.79
C PHE A 55 -9.07 1.43 -24.96
N PRO A 56 -9.50 2.54 -25.61
CA PRO A 56 -10.04 3.70 -24.91
C PRO A 56 -11.34 3.33 -24.16
N GLN A 57 -11.41 3.77 -22.91
CA GLN A 57 -12.56 3.67 -22.02
C GLN A 57 -12.70 5.01 -21.28
N THR A 58 -13.87 5.24 -20.67
CA THR A 58 -14.09 6.44 -19.85
C THR A 58 -13.02 6.56 -18.77
N SER A 59 -12.26 7.66 -18.83
CA SER A 59 -11.17 7.91 -17.91
C SER A 59 -11.71 8.27 -16.53
N THR A 60 -11.37 7.46 -15.53
CA THR A 60 -11.67 7.71 -14.12
C THR A 60 -10.42 7.50 -13.30
N TRP A 61 -10.29 8.19 -12.17
CA TRP A 61 -9.09 8.06 -11.36
C TRP A 61 -9.28 8.29 -9.88
N TRP A 62 -8.35 7.75 -9.09
CA TRP A 62 -8.18 8.13 -7.70
C TRP A 62 -6.76 8.66 -7.48
N PRO A 63 -6.60 9.89 -6.96
CA PRO A 63 -5.30 10.48 -6.73
C PRO A 63 -4.68 9.95 -5.43
N ILE A 64 -3.39 9.59 -5.48
CA ILE A 64 -2.61 9.25 -4.28
C ILE A 64 -1.31 10.04 -4.24
N PHE A 65 -0.80 10.32 -3.04
CA PHE A 65 0.37 11.16 -2.84
C PHE A 65 1.45 10.51 -2.00
N THR A 66 2.70 10.79 -2.34
CA THR A 66 3.84 10.57 -1.45
C THR A 66 3.90 11.66 -0.38
N VAL A 67 4.61 11.39 0.72
CA VAL A 67 4.63 12.25 1.91
C VAL A 67 5.20 13.66 1.62
N ASP A 68 6.16 13.75 0.70
CA ASP A 68 6.77 15.01 0.26
C ASP A 68 5.78 15.91 -0.51
N GLN A 69 4.76 15.33 -1.14
CA GLN A 69 3.76 16.06 -1.94
C GLN A 69 2.52 16.51 -1.14
N LEU A 70 2.42 16.20 0.15
CA LEU A 70 1.29 16.59 1.02
C LEU A 70 1.14 18.10 1.24
N GLN A 71 2.07 18.91 0.76
CA GLN A 71 1.99 20.38 0.81
C GLN A 71 1.85 21.01 -0.58
N SER A 72 1.80 20.20 -1.64
CA SER A 72 1.61 20.66 -3.01
C SER A 72 0.25 21.35 -3.18
N GLU A 73 0.16 22.26 -4.15
CA GLU A 73 -1.10 22.91 -4.50
C GLU A 73 -2.14 21.90 -5.01
N SER A 74 -1.70 20.88 -5.75
CA SER A 74 -2.53 19.76 -6.19
C SER A 74 -3.22 19.04 -5.02
N PHE A 75 -2.46 18.69 -3.98
CA PHE A 75 -3.01 18.04 -2.80
C PHE A 75 -4.05 18.93 -2.09
N LYS A 76 -3.72 20.21 -1.89
CA LYS A 76 -4.62 21.17 -1.22
C LYS A 76 -5.91 21.38 -2.01
N ASN A 77 -5.80 21.55 -3.33
CA ASN A 77 -6.94 21.72 -4.23
C ASN A 77 -7.91 20.53 -4.13
N LEU A 78 -7.40 19.30 -4.06
CA LEU A 78 -8.24 18.11 -3.90
C LEU A 78 -9.00 18.10 -2.57
N ILE A 79 -8.31 18.36 -1.47
CA ILE A 79 -8.91 18.40 -0.12
C ILE A 79 -9.96 19.51 -0.03
N GLU A 80 -9.67 20.70 -0.55
CA GLU A 80 -10.59 21.85 -0.54
C GLU A 80 -11.90 21.56 -1.30
N HIS A 81 -11.83 20.75 -2.36
CA HIS A 81 -12.99 20.31 -3.12
C HIS A 81 -13.64 19.02 -2.58
N GLY A 82 -13.26 18.58 -1.38
CA GLY A 82 -13.85 17.42 -0.70
C GLY A 82 -13.44 16.06 -1.25
N VAL A 83 -12.41 16.01 -2.12
CA VAL A 83 -11.82 14.75 -2.58
C VAL A 83 -10.94 14.16 -1.48
N LYS A 84 -11.01 12.84 -1.29
CA LYS A 84 -10.23 12.09 -0.29
C LYS A 84 -9.04 11.39 -0.97
N PRO A 85 -7.89 12.05 -1.16
CA PRO A 85 -6.74 11.44 -1.81
C PRO A 85 -6.14 10.32 -0.94
N GLY A 86 -5.47 9.37 -1.58
CA GLY A 86 -4.64 8.40 -0.85
C GLY A 86 -3.30 9.00 -0.42
N ILE A 87 -2.71 8.48 0.64
CA ILE A 87 -1.34 8.82 1.08
C ILE A 87 -0.53 7.55 1.21
N ILE A 88 0.55 7.46 0.44
CA ILE A 88 1.51 6.37 0.54
C ILE A 88 2.33 6.58 1.81
N LEU A 89 2.17 5.65 2.76
CA LEU A 89 2.91 5.65 4.00
C LEU A 89 4.39 5.29 3.73
N PRO A 90 5.37 5.98 4.36
CA PRO A 90 6.80 5.71 4.20
C PRO A 90 7.13 4.24 4.36
N ASN A 91 8.02 3.68 3.52
CA ASN A 91 8.32 2.26 3.62
C ASN A 91 9.01 1.89 4.94
N GLU A 92 10.07 2.63 5.28
CA GLU A 92 11.03 2.29 6.33
C GLU A 92 10.65 2.86 7.71
N TYR A 93 10.65 4.20 7.84
CA TYR A 93 10.50 4.87 9.13
C TYR A 93 9.60 6.11 9.03
N PHE A 94 8.78 6.29 10.06
CA PHE A 94 8.08 7.55 10.31
C PHE A 94 8.99 8.49 11.08
N SER A 95 9.55 9.51 10.43
CA SER A 95 10.07 10.65 11.19
C SER A 95 8.91 11.34 11.92
N VAL A 96 9.18 11.94 13.08
CA VAL A 96 8.15 12.67 13.86
C VAL A 96 7.47 13.74 13.01
N LEU A 97 8.25 14.45 12.20
CA LEU A 97 7.74 15.44 11.25
C LEU A 97 6.82 14.80 10.20
N ASN A 98 7.21 13.68 9.61
CA ASN A 98 6.38 12.98 8.62
C ASN A 98 5.10 12.43 9.27
N TYR A 99 5.18 11.90 10.50
CA TYR A 99 4.01 11.44 11.24
C TYR A 99 2.99 12.56 11.40
N TYR A 100 3.38 13.73 11.93
CA TYR A 100 2.44 14.83 12.12
C TYR A 100 1.87 15.37 10.80
N LYS A 101 2.68 15.43 9.75
CA LYS A 101 2.22 15.80 8.39
C LYS A 101 1.15 14.84 7.88
N ILE A 102 1.42 13.54 7.93
CA ILE A 102 0.48 12.51 7.48
C ILE A 102 -0.76 12.51 8.37
N LYS A 103 -0.61 12.60 9.68
CA LYS A 103 -1.74 12.59 10.61
C LYS A 103 -2.67 13.78 10.39
N LYS A 104 -2.11 14.97 10.13
CA LYS A 104 -2.89 16.14 9.73
C LYS A 104 -3.69 15.86 8.46
N ALA A 105 -3.03 15.37 7.42
CA ALA A 105 -3.67 15.07 6.14
C ALA A 105 -4.77 13.99 6.25
N VAL A 106 -4.57 12.96 7.09
CA VAL A 106 -5.59 11.94 7.38
C VAL A 106 -6.78 12.55 8.13
N ASN A 107 -6.55 13.46 9.06
CA ASN A 107 -7.64 14.17 9.75
C ASN A 107 -8.41 15.09 8.79
N GLU A 108 -7.77 15.56 7.71
CA GLU A 108 -8.39 16.33 6.62
C GLU A 108 -9.11 15.43 5.60
N GLY A 109 -9.10 14.10 5.80
CA GLY A 109 -9.89 13.14 5.01
C GLY A 109 -9.06 12.25 4.07
N ALA A 110 -7.73 12.41 4.04
CA ALA A 110 -6.88 11.57 3.22
C ALA A 110 -6.81 10.11 3.74
N ILE A 111 -6.60 9.17 2.82
CA ILE A 111 -6.73 7.73 3.07
C ILE A 111 -5.35 7.06 3.07
N PRO A 112 -4.91 6.43 4.18
CA PRO A 112 -3.60 5.79 4.21
C PRO A 112 -3.52 4.56 3.29
N VAL A 113 -2.41 4.46 2.56
CA VAL A 113 -2.03 3.35 1.69
C VAL A 113 -0.66 2.84 2.14
N ALA A 114 -0.55 1.56 2.46
CA ALA A 114 0.71 0.98 2.93
C ALA A 114 1.52 0.41 1.76
N VAL A 115 2.84 0.63 1.76
CA VAL A 115 3.73 -0.06 0.82
C VAL A 115 3.79 -1.54 1.16
N TYR A 116 3.64 -2.39 0.14
CA TYR A 116 3.74 -3.84 0.23
C TYR A 116 4.91 -4.33 -0.62
N GLN A 117 5.79 -5.10 0.01
CA GLN A 117 6.94 -5.73 -0.66
C GLN A 117 6.77 -7.24 -0.63
N MET A 118 6.68 -7.88 -1.79
CA MET A 118 6.43 -9.33 -1.90
C MET A 118 7.45 -10.17 -1.12
N GLN A 119 8.72 -9.82 -1.23
CA GLN A 119 9.82 -10.51 -0.54
C GLN A 119 9.74 -10.40 0.99
N HIS A 120 8.98 -9.44 1.52
CA HIS A 120 8.90 -9.14 2.95
C HIS A 120 7.44 -9.07 3.43
N SER A 121 6.58 -10.03 3.05
CA SER A 121 5.16 -10.07 3.45
C SER A 121 4.92 -9.94 4.97
N LYS A 122 5.78 -10.54 5.79
CA LYS A 122 5.72 -10.39 7.27
C LYS A 122 5.99 -8.96 7.75
N TYR A 123 6.84 -8.22 7.04
CA TYR A 123 7.12 -6.82 7.32
C TYR A 123 5.88 -5.95 7.09
N PHE A 124 5.11 -6.24 6.04
CA PHE A 124 3.84 -5.56 5.78
C PHE A 124 2.87 -5.71 6.96
N ALA A 125 2.67 -6.92 7.47
CA ALA A 125 1.74 -7.18 8.58
C ALA A 125 2.13 -6.42 9.86
N ALA A 126 3.41 -6.43 10.22
CA ALA A 126 3.93 -5.69 11.36
C ALA A 126 3.68 -4.18 11.20
N LYS A 127 3.96 -3.66 10.00
CA LYS A 127 3.79 -2.25 9.68
C LYS A 127 2.34 -1.80 9.62
N ALA A 128 1.45 -2.59 9.02
CA ALA A 128 0.02 -2.30 8.99
C ALA A 128 -0.56 -2.24 10.41
N THR A 129 -0.13 -3.16 11.29
CA THR A 129 -0.48 -3.16 12.72
C THR A 129 0.05 -1.90 13.42
N PHE A 130 1.32 -1.56 13.20
CA PHE A 130 1.95 -0.35 13.76
C PHE A 130 1.25 0.94 13.29
N SER A 131 1.05 1.10 11.99
CA SER A 131 0.35 2.25 11.41
C SER A 131 -1.07 2.37 11.95
N THR A 132 -1.76 1.25 12.17
CA THR A 132 -3.07 1.23 12.82
C THR A 132 -3.01 1.74 14.27
N ALA A 133 -1.99 1.32 15.04
CA ALA A 133 -1.80 1.73 16.43
C ALA A 133 -1.54 3.24 16.61
N ILE A 134 -0.96 3.90 15.60
CA ILE A 134 -0.75 5.36 15.56
C ILE A 134 -1.89 6.12 14.86
N GLY A 135 -2.99 5.44 14.56
CA GLY A 135 -4.16 6.05 13.92
C GLY A 135 -3.92 6.47 12.46
N LEU A 136 -3.01 5.77 11.76
CA LEU A 136 -2.72 5.86 10.32
C LEU A 136 -3.05 4.53 9.62
N ARG A 137 -4.15 3.91 10.02
CA ARG A 137 -4.59 2.61 9.54
C ARG A 137 -4.73 2.57 8.00
N PRO A 138 -4.04 1.65 7.30
CA PRO A 138 -4.14 1.53 5.85
C PRO A 138 -5.47 0.93 5.41
N LEU A 139 -5.96 1.37 4.25
CA LEU A 139 -7.15 0.82 3.56
C LEU A 139 -6.83 0.19 2.21
N ALA A 140 -5.60 0.32 1.74
CA ALA A 140 -5.10 -0.34 0.54
C ALA A 140 -3.58 -0.56 0.69
N ALA A 141 -3.04 -1.40 -0.18
CA ALA A 141 -1.61 -1.66 -0.29
C ALA A 141 -1.11 -1.23 -1.67
N ILE A 142 0.05 -0.58 -1.75
CA ILE A 142 0.72 -0.28 -3.03
C ILE A 142 1.96 -1.15 -3.21
N ILE A 143 2.13 -1.70 -4.41
CA ILE A 143 3.28 -2.47 -4.83
C ILE A 143 3.96 -1.70 -5.95
N GLN A 144 5.23 -1.37 -5.77
CA GLN A 144 5.98 -0.49 -6.66
C GLN A 144 6.88 -1.26 -7.62
N THR A 145 6.92 -2.59 -7.51
CA THR A 145 7.76 -3.48 -8.29
C THR A 145 7.03 -4.12 -9.48
N GLY A 146 5.87 -3.59 -9.86
CA GLY A 146 5.03 -4.17 -10.90
C GLY A 146 4.21 -5.38 -10.46
N TRP A 147 3.65 -6.06 -11.46
CA TRP A 147 2.80 -7.24 -11.27
C TRP A 147 3.63 -8.48 -10.94
N ASP A 148 3.17 -9.25 -9.95
CA ASP A 148 3.71 -10.55 -9.55
C ASP A 148 2.54 -11.47 -9.20
N GLU A 149 2.46 -12.65 -9.82
CA GLU A 149 1.38 -13.61 -9.59
C GLU A 149 1.26 -14.04 -8.12
N ASN A 150 2.35 -14.03 -7.36
CA ASN A 150 2.36 -14.39 -5.94
C ASN A 150 1.47 -13.47 -5.08
N ILE A 151 1.07 -12.31 -5.62
CA ILE A 151 0.12 -11.41 -4.97
C ILE A 151 -1.23 -12.09 -4.70
N ILE A 152 -1.65 -13.04 -5.55
CA ILE A 152 -2.94 -13.73 -5.39
C ILE A 152 -2.96 -14.67 -4.18
N ALA A 153 -1.78 -15.00 -3.64
CA ALA A 153 -1.62 -15.79 -2.42
C ALA A 153 -1.55 -14.92 -1.15
N GLN A 154 -1.59 -13.59 -1.29
CA GLN A 154 -1.53 -12.67 -0.16
C GLN A 154 -2.93 -12.51 0.48
N PRO A 155 -3.04 -11.84 1.64
CA PRO A 155 -4.32 -11.63 2.29
C PRO A 155 -5.33 -10.84 1.44
N ALA A 156 -6.61 -10.98 1.75
CA ALA A 156 -7.68 -10.26 1.06
C ALA A 156 -7.52 -8.74 1.12
N GLY A 157 -7.83 -8.05 0.02
CA GLY A 157 -7.88 -6.59 0.00
C GLY A 157 -7.57 -5.94 -1.35
N SER A 158 -7.37 -4.63 -1.28
CA SER A 158 -7.09 -3.78 -2.44
C SER A 158 -5.60 -3.49 -2.60
N TYR A 159 -5.10 -3.81 -3.78
CA TYR A 159 -3.71 -3.71 -4.17
C TYR A 159 -3.56 -2.80 -5.39
N LEU A 160 -2.73 -1.77 -5.25
CA LEU A 160 -2.42 -0.79 -6.28
C LEU A 160 -1.08 -1.21 -6.88
N ILE A 161 -1.06 -1.54 -8.16
CA ILE A 161 0.11 -2.09 -8.85
C ILE A 161 0.74 -0.99 -9.67
N GLN A 162 1.90 -0.50 -9.23
CA GLN A 162 2.73 0.45 -9.92
C GLN A 162 3.97 -0.28 -10.46
N SER A 163 4.27 -0.15 -11.74
CA SER A 163 5.57 -0.50 -12.29
C SER A 163 6.30 0.77 -12.71
N GLU A 164 7.54 0.92 -12.28
CA GLU A 164 8.45 1.94 -12.80
C GLU A 164 9.15 1.49 -14.09
N ASN A 165 9.04 0.22 -14.46
CA ASN A 165 9.66 -0.35 -15.64
C ASN A 165 8.72 -0.29 -16.85
N SER A 166 9.03 0.58 -17.81
CA SER A 166 8.23 0.74 -19.04
C SER A 166 8.18 -0.51 -19.93
N ASP A 167 9.09 -1.46 -19.71
CA ASP A 167 9.19 -2.71 -20.47
C ASP A 167 8.36 -3.84 -19.83
N GLU A 168 7.75 -3.61 -18.66
CA GLU A 168 6.83 -4.57 -18.05
C GLU A 168 5.40 -4.35 -18.53
N LEU A 169 4.70 -5.47 -18.78
CA LEU A 169 3.29 -5.43 -19.09
C LEU A 169 2.50 -5.12 -17.83
N ASN A 170 1.90 -3.93 -17.77
CA ASN A 170 1.05 -3.52 -16.65
C ASN A 170 -0.24 -4.33 -16.60
N ILE A 171 -0.87 -4.40 -15.43
CA ILE A 171 -2.27 -4.85 -15.35
C ILE A 171 -3.18 -3.86 -16.10
N PRO A 172 -4.30 -4.31 -16.68
CA PRO A 172 -5.23 -3.41 -17.35
C PRO A 172 -5.77 -2.28 -16.47
N ALA A 173 -5.96 -1.10 -17.05
CA ALA A 173 -6.51 0.10 -16.40
C ALA A 173 -8.02 -0.03 -16.07
N ARG A 174 -8.36 -0.92 -15.13
CA ARG A 174 -9.72 -1.14 -14.62
C ARG A 174 -9.68 -1.73 -13.21
N VAL A 175 -10.85 -1.85 -12.59
CA VAL A 175 -11.00 -2.74 -11.44
C VAL A 175 -10.88 -4.19 -11.92
N ILE A 176 -9.92 -4.92 -11.37
CA ILE A 176 -9.78 -6.37 -11.56
C ILE A 176 -10.10 -7.03 -10.23
N GLN A 177 -11.22 -7.75 -10.18
CA GLN A 177 -11.57 -8.55 -9.02
C GLN A 177 -11.16 -9.99 -9.26
N HIS A 178 -10.31 -10.52 -8.39
CA HIS A 178 -9.92 -11.92 -8.40
C HIS A 178 -10.14 -12.50 -7.01
N HIS A 179 -11.25 -13.23 -6.85
CA HIS A 179 -11.73 -13.73 -5.57
C HIS A 179 -11.92 -12.60 -4.53
N GLN A 180 -11.07 -12.57 -3.51
CA GLN A 180 -11.07 -11.62 -2.39
C GLN A 180 -10.11 -10.43 -2.61
N HIS A 181 -9.49 -10.33 -3.79
CA HIS A 181 -8.53 -9.30 -4.14
C HIS A 181 -9.09 -8.35 -5.17
N TYR A 182 -8.78 -7.06 -5.01
CA TYR A 182 -9.04 -6.03 -5.99
C TYR A 182 -7.71 -5.43 -6.44
N PHE A 183 -7.41 -5.49 -7.74
CA PHE A 183 -6.22 -4.91 -8.32
C PHE A 183 -6.55 -3.66 -9.14
N TYR A 184 -5.70 -2.65 -9.02
CA TYR A 184 -5.81 -1.37 -9.72
C TYR A 184 -4.45 -0.96 -10.27
N GLN A 185 -4.41 -0.54 -11.53
CA GLN A 185 -3.18 0.00 -12.11
C GLN A 185 -2.87 1.35 -11.47
N ALA A 186 -1.63 1.54 -11.02
CA ALA A 186 -1.12 2.81 -10.53
C ALA A 186 -0.04 3.36 -11.46
N THR A 187 -0.09 4.65 -11.76
CA THR A 187 0.84 5.31 -12.68
C THR A 187 1.12 6.75 -12.24
N SER A 188 2.32 7.24 -12.52
CA SER A 188 2.65 8.67 -12.47
C SER A 188 2.54 9.35 -13.83
N ASP A 189 2.38 8.58 -14.91
CA ASP A 189 2.28 9.07 -16.28
C ASP A 189 0.82 9.34 -16.65
N ILE A 190 0.44 10.62 -16.63
CA ILE A 190 -0.91 11.09 -16.98
C ILE A 190 -1.21 11.04 -18.48
N SER A 191 -0.23 10.81 -19.35
CA SER A 191 -0.48 10.65 -20.80
C SER A 191 -1.23 9.35 -21.11
N GLN A 192 -1.28 8.42 -20.16
CA GLN A 192 -1.93 7.13 -20.26
C GLN A 192 -3.35 7.11 -19.68
N ASN A 193 -3.98 8.28 -19.46
CA ASN A 193 -5.23 8.42 -18.72
C ASN A 193 -6.47 7.89 -19.48
N THR A 194 -6.55 6.57 -19.63
CA THR A 194 -7.67 5.83 -20.19
C THR A 194 -8.10 4.72 -19.22
N GLY A 195 -9.41 4.50 -19.10
CA GLY A 195 -9.96 3.56 -18.13
C GLY A 195 -9.82 4.04 -16.68
N TYR A 196 -9.84 3.11 -15.73
CA TYR A 196 -9.72 3.43 -14.31
C TYR A 196 -8.29 3.23 -13.80
N GLN A 197 -7.67 4.32 -13.33
CA GLN A 197 -6.28 4.33 -12.87
C GLN A 197 -6.12 5.02 -11.51
N ILE A 198 -5.09 4.60 -10.79
CA ILE A 198 -4.61 5.32 -9.61
C ILE A 198 -3.49 6.25 -10.06
N ILE A 199 -3.63 7.55 -9.86
CA ILE A 199 -2.62 8.52 -10.29
C ILE A 199 -1.76 8.92 -9.10
N VAL A 200 -0.47 8.61 -9.19
CA VAL A 200 0.52 8.94 -8.16
C VAL A 200 1.04 10.35 -8.38
N ASN A 201 0.94 11.20 -7.36
CA ASN A 201 1.37 12.60 -7.36
C ASN A 201 0.81 13.38 -8.56
N PRO A 202 -0.52 13.45 -8.72
CA PRO A 202 -1.14 14.11 -9.86
C PRO A 202 -0.81 15.61 -9.90
N PRO A 203 -0.71 16.20 -11.09
CA PRO A 203 -0.57 17.64 -11.25
C PRO A 203 -1.89 18.37 -10.93
N ILE A 204 -1.83 19.68 -10.70
CA ILE A 204 -2.99 20.48 -10.27
C ILE A 204 -4.08 20.57 -11.35
N GLU A 205 -3.71 20.45 -12.61
CA GLU A 205 -4.61 20.52 -13.77
C GLU A 205 -5.46 19.25 -13.95
N LEU A 206 -5.24 18.20 -13.15
CA LEU A 206 -6.01 16.97 -13.24
C LEU A 206 -7.48 17.24 -12.90
N SER A 207 -8.40 16.87 -13.80
CA SER A 207 -9.84 17.13 -13.63
C SER A 207 -10.40 16.49 -12.35
N LEU A 208 -11.26 17.22 -11.66
CA LEU A 208 -11.96 16.73 -10.46
C LEU A 208 -13.25 15.98 -10.80
N ASN A 209 -13.70 16.02 -12.06
CA ASN A 209 -14.99 15.45 -12.46
C ASN A 209 -14.97 13.92 -12.59
N ASN A 210 -13.77 13.34 -12.70
CA ASN A 210 -13.58 11.92 -13.02
C ASN A 210 -13.08 11.11 -11.80
N ILE A 211 -13.27 11.64 -10.59
CA ILE A 211 -12.82 10.98 -9.36
C ILE A 211 -13.68 9.74 -9.10
N GLN A 212 -13.03 8.58 -9.01
CA GLN A 212 -13.66 7.32 -8.63
C GLN A 212 -12.81 6.62 -7.57
N TYR A 213 -13.39 6.36 -6.40
CA TYR A 213 -12.70 5.68 -5.31
C TYR A 213 -12.59 4.17 -5.53
N PRO A 214 -11.48 3.53 -5.14
CA PRO A 214 -11.36 2.08 -5.22
C PRO A 214 -12.19 1.43 -4.12
N HIS A 215 -12.34 0.12 -4.20
CA HIS A 215 -12.78 -0.65 -3.05
C HIS A 215 -11.75 -0.46 -1.92
N PHE A 216 -12.21 -0.04 -0.75
CA PHE A 216 -11.35 0.13 0.40
C PHE A 216 -11.43 -1.09 1.29
N GLY A 217 -10.25 -1.60 1.65
CA GLY A 217 -10.10 -2.67 2.61
C GLY A 217 -8.82 -3.44 2.37
N ILE A 218 -8.15 -3.80 3.46
CA ILE A 218 -6.95 -4.64 3.39
C ILE A 218 -6.86 -5.48 4.67
N SER A 219 -6.46 -6.73 4.49
CA SER A 219 -6.32 -7.70 5.57
C SER A 219 -4.85 -8.06 5.77
N TRP A 220 -4.49 -8.52 6.96
CA TRP A 220 -3.17 -9.09 7.24
C TRP A 220 -3.24 -10.02 8.45
N THR A 221 -2.25 -10.89 8.55
CA THR A 221 -2.09 -11.79 9.70
C THR A 221 -0.76 -11.49 10.37
N LEU A 222 -0.79 -11.21 11.68
CA LEU A 222 0.40 -11.03 12.50
C LEU A 222 0.28 -11.90 13.75
N ASN A 223 1.28 -12.74 14.02
CA ASN A 223 1.29 -13.66 15.17
C ASN A 223 0.00 -14.49 15.30
N ASN A 224 -0.42 -15.12 14.19
CA ASN A 224 -1.66 -15.92 14.09
C ASN A 224 -2.94 -15.17 14.48
N THR A 225 -2.91 -13.84 14.42
CA THR A 225 -4.08 -13.00 14.62
C THR A 225 -4.40 -12.31 13.31
N ASP A 226 -5.64 -12.47 12.86
CA ASP A 226 -6.13 -11.85 11.64
C ASP A 226 -6.66 -10.44 11.94
N TYR A 227 -6.34 -9.54 11.04
CA TYR A 227 -6.74 -8.15 11.06
C TYR A 227 -7.40 -7.83 9.73
N ARG A 228 -8.55 -7.16 9.78
CA ARG A 228 -9.25 -6.67 8.60
C ARG A 228 -9.55 -5.20 8.76
N SER A 229 -8.88 -4.37 7.97
CA SER A 229 -9.14 -2.95 7.92
C SER A 229 -10.28 -2.69 6.94
N THR A 230 -11.43 -2.21 7.42
CA THR A 230 -12.58 -1.78 6.61
C THR A 230 -12.66 -0.26 6.58
N PRO A 231 -13.46 0.38 5.70
CA PRO A 231 -13.60 1.84 5.71
C PRO A 231 -13.93 2.41 7.11
N ASP A 232 -14.74 1.68 7.87
CA ASP A 232 -15.27 2.15 9.16
C ASP A 232 -14.32 1.85 10.32
N GLN A 233 -13.78 0.62 10.41
CA GLN A 233 -13.05 0.18 11.60
C GLN A 233 -12.08 -0.97 11.34
N ILE A 234 -11.12 -1.14 12.25
CA ILE A 234 -10.26 -2.32 12.26
C ILE A 234 -11.01 -3.43 12.97
N GLU A 235 -11.18 -4.55 12.30
CA GLU A 235 -11.81 -5.76 12.83
C GLU A 235 -10.72 -6.77 13.18
N THR A 236 -10.70 -7.21 14.44
CA THR A 236 -9.80 -8.26 14.93
C THR A 236 -10.36 -8.84 16.23
N ASN A 237 -9.70 -9.84 16.80
CA ASN A 237 -10.08 -10.42 18.09
C ASN A 237 -9.59 -9.56 19.27
N LEU A 238 -10.02 -9.88 20.50
CA LEU A 238 -9.62 -9.15 21.71
C LEU A 238 -8.10 -9.06 21.87
N PHE A 239 -7.39 -10.15 21.55
CA PHE A 239 -5.93 -10.19 21.61
C PHE A 239 -5.30 -9.26 20.58
N GLY A 240 -5.84 -9.16 19.37
CA GLY A 240 -5.41 -8.25 18.31
C GLY A 240 -5.56 -6.78 18.72
N TYR A 241 -6.68 -6.41 19.34
CA TYR A 241 -6.83 -5.05 19.89
C TYR A 241 -5.82 -4.75 20.99
N LEU A 242 -5.51 -5.72 21.85
CA LEU A 242 -4.46 -5.59 22.87
C LEU A 242 -3.08 -5.41 22.22
N MET A 243 -2.78 -6.14 21.15
CA MET A 243 -1.53 -6.00 20.39
C MET A 243 -1.42 -4.62 19.74
N ILE A 244 -2.49 -4.10 19.14
CA ILE A 244 -2.55 -2.73 18.62
C ILE A 244 -2.26 -1.72 19.74
N ALA A 245 -2.92 -1.85 20.90
CA ALA A 245 -2.73 -0.93 22.03
C ALA A 245 -1.30 -0.96 22.60
N ILE A 246 -0.70 -2.15 22.73
CA ILE A 246 0.68 -2.30 23.20
C ILE A 246 1.65 -1.70 22.18
N SER A 247 1.37 -1.87 20.88
CA SER A 247 2.19 -1.27 19.80
C SER A 247 2.31 0.24 19.98
N THR A 248 1.27 0.92 20.49
CA THR A 248 1.29 2.36 20.77
C THR A 248 2.28 2.74 21.89
N VAL A 249 2.51 1.86 22.86
CA VAL A 249 3.43 2.10 23.99
C VAL A 249 4.89 1.84 23.61
N ILE A 250 5.13 1.03 22.58
CA ILE A 250 6.48 0.71 22.06
C ILE A 250 7.05 1.87 21.22
N ILE A 251 6.19 2.76 20.71
CA ILE A 251 6.56 3.90 19.83
C ILE A 251 7.75 4.72 20.35
N PRO A 252 7.83 5.11 21.64
CA PRO A 252 8.95 5.91 22.13
C PRO A 252 10.26 5.11 22.23
N LEU A 253 10.17 3.79 22.49
CA LEU A 253 11.32 2.90 22.58
C LEU A 253 11.89 2.62 21.19
N ASP A 254 11.04 2.30 20.22
CA ASP A 254 11.47 2.05 18.83
C ASP A 254 12.08 3.31 18.19
N TYR A 255 11.56 4.51 18.49
CA TYR A 255 12.16 5.77 18.06
C TYR A 255 13.60 5.99 18.58
N ILE A 256 13.87 5.60 19.83
CA ILE A 256 15.20 5.74 20.45
C ILE A 256 16.17 4.65 19.95
N PHE A 257 15.69 3.44 19.69
CA PHE A 257 16.53 2.30 19.32
C PHE A 257 16.72 2.12 17.80
N SER A 258 15.75 2.50 16.97
CA SER A 258 15.80 2.32 15.49
C SER A 258 16.86 3.19 14.80
N THR A 259 17.21 4.35 15.36
CA THR A 259 18.33 5.17 14.85
C THR A 259 19.69 4.50 15.00
N ARG A 260 19.80 3.43 15.82
CA ARG A 260 21.03 2.64 16.00
C ARG A 260 20.94 1.18 15.53
N TYR A 261 19.74 0.56 15.49
CA TYR A 261 19.59 -0.88 15.23
C TYR A 261 18.35 -1.21 14.37
N PRO A 262 18.44 -1.09 13.03
CA PRO A 262 17.31 -1.28 12.10
C PRO A 262 16.76 -2.72 12.05
N SER A 263 17.52 -3.71 12.51
CA SER A 263 17.10 -5.12 12.56
C SER A 263 16.11 -5.44 13.69
N LEU A 264 15.85 -4.52 14.62
CA LEU A 264 14.92 -4.78 15.73
C LEU A 264 13.46 -4.87 15.24
N LEU A 265 13.06 -4.15 14.19
CA LEU A 265 11.71 -4.22 13.62
C LEU A 265 11.39 -5.57 12.98
N SER A 266 12.35 -6.19 12.29
CA SER A 266 12.18 -7.57 11.82
C SER A 266 12.15 -8.56 12.99
N THR A 267 12.83 -8.24 14.08
CA THR A 267 12.84 -9.03 15.33
C THR A 267 11.53 -8.88 16.11
N PHE A 268 10.89 -7.71 16.10
CA PHE A 268 9.52 -7.48 16.60
C PHE A 268 8.47 -8.23 15.76
N GLY A 269 8.78 -8.64 14.53
CA GLY A 269 7.95 -9.59 13.78
C GLY A 269 7.98 -11.04 14.32
N SER A 270 8.84 -11.35 15.30
CA SER A 270 8.93 -12.68 15.92
C SER A 270 8.17 -12.74 17.26
N SER A 271 7.46 -13.83 17.49
CA SER A 271 6.65 -14.08 18.69
C SER A 271 7.44 -13.99 20.02
N ILE A 272 8.75 -14.24 19.98
CA ILE A 272 9.65 -14.20 21.14
C ILE A 272 9.95 -12.75 21.60
N SER A 273 10.01 -11.81 20.66
CA SER A 273 10.24 -10.39 20.97
C SER A 273 9.03 -9.77 21.69
N TRP A 274 7.81 -10.14 21.28
CA TRP A 274 6.58 -9.68 21.92
C TRP A 274 6.43 -10.17 23.35
N ILE A 275 6.77 -11.43 23.64
CA ILE A 275 6.72 -11.96 25.01
C ILE A 275 7.71 -11.23 25.91
N SER A 276 8.94 -11.03 25.43
CA SER A 276 9.99 -10.32 26.17
C SER A 276 9.63 -8.86 26.43
N LEU A 277 9.01 -8.21 25.45
CA LEU A 277 8.56 -6.84 25.56
C LEU A 277 7.32 -6.71 26.47
N LEU A 278 6.38 -7.65 26.40
CA LEU A 278 5.24 -7.69 27.31
C LEU A 278 5.74 -7.87 28.76
N LEU A 279 6.69 -8.78 28.99
CA LEU A 279 7.38 -8.93 30.27
C LEU A 279 8.08 -7.65 30.72
N GLY A 280 8.80 -6.98 29.81
CA GLY A 280 9.48 -5.72 30.07
C GLY A 280 8.52 -4.58 30.45
N CYS A 281 7.44 -4.40 29.70
CA CYS A 281 6.39 -3.44 30.03
C CYS A 281 5.73 -3.77 31.37
N THR A 282 5.47 -5.05 31.66
CA THR A 282 4.86 -5.47 32.93
C THR A 282 5.79 -5.15 34.11
N LEU A 283 7.08 -5.46 33.99
CA LEU A 283 8.10 -5.11 35.00
C LEU A 283 8.22 -3.60 35.21
N LEU A 284 8.20 -2.81 34.13
CA LEU A 284 8.27 -1.36 34.20
C LEU A 284 7.02 -0.76 34.88
N LEU A 285 5.83 -1.31 34.60
CA LEU A 285 4.59 -0.91 35.23
C LEU A 285 4.59 -1.24 36.74
N ILE A 286 5.08 -2.43 37.11
CA ILE A 286 5.31 -2.80 38.53
C ILE A 286 6.27 -1.81 39.20
N LEU A 287 7.33 -1.40 38.51
CA LEU A 287 8.32 -0.46 39.02
C LEU A 287 7.73 0.95 39.22
N ILE A 288 6.94 1.46 38.27
CA ILE A 288 6.20 2.72 38.41
C ILE A 288 5.24 2.65 39.59
N ILE A 289 4.44 1.57 39.70
CA ILE A 289 3.51 1.38 40.83
C ILE A 289 4.28 1.37 42.15
N SER A 290 5.42 0.66 42.21
CA SER A 290 6.27 0.59 43.39
C SER A 290 6.81 1.97 43.80
N ILE A 291 7.29 2.76 42.84
CA ILE A 291 7.76 4.14 43.08
C ILE A 291 6.62 5.03 43.60
N ILE A 292 5.44 5.00 42.97
CA ILE A 292 4.28 5.78 43.41
C ILE A 292 3.85 5.37 44.83
N ARG A 293 3.82 4.07 45.11
CA ARG A 293 3.45 3.53 46.43
C ARG A 293 4.47 3.97 47.49
N ARG A 294 5.77 3.89 47.20
CA ARG A 294 6.84 4.35 48.10
C ARG A 294 6.77 5.86 48.33
N ARG A 295 6.48 6.66 47.30
CA ARG A 295 6.31 8.11 47.42
C ARG A 295 5.10 8.47 48.28
N ARG A 296 3.98 7.74 48.16
CA ARG A 296 2.80 7.92 49.02
C ARG A 296 3.04 7.52 50.48
N ILE A 297 3.85 6.49 50.74
CA ILE A 297 4.21 6.09 52.10
C ILE A 297 5.12 7.14 52.74
N ASN A 298 6.14 7.62 52.02
CA ASN A 298 7.03 8.67 52.52
C ASN A 298 6.36 10.04 52.69
N ALA A 299 5.26 10.32 51.99
CA ALA A 299 4.47 11.54 52.18
C ALA A 299 3.46 11.44 53.34
N ARG A 300 3.32 10.27 53.97
CA ARG A 300 2.45 10.00 55.13
C ARG A 300 3.19 9.96 56.46
N ASN A 301 4.52 9.89 56.44
CA ASN A 301 5.41 10.10 57.59
C ASN A 301 5.90 11.55 57.60
#